data_AF-A0A6A6FSZ2-F1
#
_entry.id   AF-A0A6A6FSZ2-F1
#
_cell.length_a   1.000
_cell.length_b   1.000
_cell.length_c   1.000
_cell.angle_alpha   90.00
_cell.angle_beta   90.00
_cell.angle_gamma   90.00
#
_symmetry.space_group_name_H-M   'P 1'
#
loop_
_entity.id
_entity.type
_entity.pdbx_description
1 polymer ?
#
loop_
_entity_poly.entity_id
_entity_poly.type
_entity_poly.pdbx_seq_one_letter_code
_entity_poly.pdbx_strand_id
1 'polypeptide(L)'
;MQLQHISFSRIRDLVDFPGPQELNEITYVASATNFRRRLMNQHGDDSIDIEERINAGKDTMMTYLGYRRFLVSDLKYVFPLSETRSKNAYKKNVKFLAQEMLRRGYAFAGAVKAAFPNHLRLSIHHSTGEHKVSISLLNTNTGFTTPWHCSVALMANGEWLSAPKGDF
;
A
#
# COMPACT_ATOMS: atom_id res chain seq x y z
N MET A 1 16.14 15.77 15.01
CA MET A 1 14.85 16.42 14.70
C MET A 1 13.73 15.52 15.23
N GLN A 2 12.91 16.00 16.16
CA GLN A 2 11.77 15.24 16.69
C GLN A 2 10.50 15.69 15.97
N LEU A 3 9.77 14.76 15.35
CA LEU A 3 8.51 15.06 14.66
C LEU A 3 7.37 15.03 15.70
N GLN A 4 6.90 16.20 16.13
CA GLN A 4 5.93 16.33 17.24
C GLN A 4 4.47 16.06 16.84
N HIS A 5 4.16 16.09 15.54
CA HIS A 5 2.80 15.94 15.02
C HIS A 5 2.59 14.65 14.21
N ILE A 6 3.54 13.72 14.30
CA ILE A 6 3.49 12.45 13.57
C ILE A 6 3.64 11.32 14.57
N SER A 7 2.64 10.44 14.60
CA SER A 7 2.64 9.19 15.34
C SER A 7 2.50 8.02 14.36
N PHE A 8 2.97 6.84 14.77
CA PHE A 8 2.92 5.64 13.96
C PHE A 8 1.98 4.62 14.60
N SER A 9 1.10 4.07 13.78
CA SER A 9 0.27 2.92 14.13
C SER A 9 0.62 1.77 13.19
N ARG A 10 0.96 0.62 13.76
CA ARG A 10 1.27 -0.63 13.07
C ARG A 10 0.03 -1.52 13.07
N ILE A 11 0.04 -2.60 12.28
CA ILE A 11 -1.09 -3.55 12.25
C ILE A 11 -1.44 -4.08 13.66
N ARG A 12 -0.44 -4.29 14.52
CA ARG A 12 -0.65 -4.68 15.93
C ARG A 12 -1.62 -3.75 16.67
N ASP A 13 -1.55 -2.46 16.41
CA ASP A 13 -2.31 -1.42 17.10
C ASP A 13 -3.75 -1.33 16.56
N LEU A 14 -4.02 -1.99 15.43
CA LEU A 14 -5.33 -2.05 14.77
C LEU A 14 -6.08 -3.35 15.04
N VAL A 15 -5.47 -4.30 15.75
CA VAL A 15 -6.04 -5.63 15.97
C VAL A 15 -5.91 -6.03 17.43
N ASP A 16 -6.92 -6.74 17.92
CA ASP A 16 -6.87 -7.37 19.23
C ASP A 16 -6.03 -8.66 19.17
N PHE A 17 -4.89 -8.69 19.87
CA PHE A 17 -3.91 -9.77 19.84
C PHE A 17 -3.42 -10.15 21.25
N PRO A 18 -3.54 -11.43 21.65
CA PRO A 18 -3.24 -11.89 23.01
C PRO A 18 -1.75 -12.14 23.31
N GLY A 19 -0.83 -11.56 22.54
CA GLY A 19 0.62 -11.76 22.72
C GLY A 19 1.31 -10.67 23.55
N PRO A 20 2.65 -10.56 23.45
CA PRO A 20 3.43 -9.61 24.23
C PRO A 20 2.92 -8.18 24.08
N GLN A 21 2.76 -7.47 25.20
CA GLN A 21 2.32 -6.08 25.20
C GLN A 21 3.43 -5.14 24.70
N GLU A 22 4.67 -5.42 25.09
CA GLU A 22 5.84 -4.73 24.55
C GLU A 22 6.42 -5.49 23.36
N LEU A 23 6.58 -4.78 22.24
CA LEU A 23 7.16 -5.33 21.03
C LEU A 23 8.48 -4.65 20.71
N ASN A 24 9.55 -5.44 20.64
CA ASN A 24 10.77 -5.06 19.96
C ASN A 24 10.73 -5.61 18.52
N GLU A 25 11.79 -5.37 17.74
CA GLU A 25 11.84 -5.82 16.34
C GLU A 25 11.65 -7.34 16.19
N ILE A 26 12.35 -8.13 17.01
CA ILE A 26 12.31 -9.60 16.93
C ILE A 26 10.91 -10.11 17.26
N THR A 27 10.31 -9.64 18.35
CA THR A 27 8.97 -10.09 18.77
C THR A 27 7.88 -9.61 17.82
N TYR A 28 8.04 -8.43 17.21
CA TYR A 28 7.15 -7.94 16.16
C TYR A 28 7.23 -8.83 14.92
N VAL A 29 8.43 -9.12 14.40
CA VAL A 29 8.62 -9.94 13.20
C VAL A 29 8.07 -11.35 13.41
N ALA A 30 8.36 -11.97 14.55
CA ALA A 30 7.82 -13.29 14.90
C ALA A 30 6.28 -13.31 14.94
N SER A 31 5.66 -12.19 15.30
CA SER A 31 4.20 -12.06 15.43
C SER A 31 3.50 -11.49 14.19
N ALA A 32 4.25 -10.95 13.22
CA ALA A 32 3.70 -10.18 12.09
C ALA A 32 2.71 -10.97 11.23
N THR A 33 2.92 -12.27 11.07
CA THR A 33 1.98 -13.15 10.37
C THR A 33 0.67 -13.30 11.15
N ASN A 34 0.73 -13.38 12.47
CA ASN A 34 -0.47 -13.46 13.31
C ASN A 34 -1.26 -12.15 13.30
N PHE A 35 -0.58 -10.99 13.32
CA PHE A 35 -1.25 -9.69 13.18
C PHE A 35 -2.00 -9.59 11.85
N ARG A 36 -1.36 -9.99 10.74
CA ARG A 36 -2.00 -10.01 9.41
C ARG A 36 -3.19 -10.95 9.38
N ARG A 37 -3.06 -12.16 9.95
CA ARG A 37 -4.18 -13.12 10.02
C ARG A 37 -5.33 -12.55 10.84
N ARG A 38 -5.05 -11.92 11.98
CA ARG A 38 -6.08 -11.32 12.83
C ARG A 38 -6.79 -10.16 12.14
N LEU A 39 -6.04 -9.29 11.45
CA LEU A 39 -6.58 -8.21 10.63
C LEU A 39 -7.58 -8.75 9.60
N MET A 40 -7.18 -9.79 8.85
CA MET A 40 -8.06 -10.40 7.85
C MET A 40 -9.27 -11.10 8.48
N ASN A 41 -9.12 -11.79 9.61
CA ASN A 41 -10.25 -12.43 10.28
C ASN A 41 -11.26 -11.42 10.87
N GLN A 42 -10.80 -10.25 11.30
CA GLN A 42 -11.65 -9.24 11.94
C GLN A 42 -12.29 -8.27 10.95
N HIS A 43 -11.58 -7.93 9.87
CA HIS A 43 -11.98 -6.86 8.94
C HIS A 43 -11.98 -7.30 7.47
N GLY A 44 -11.52 -8.51 7.17
CA GLY A 44 -11.63 -9.09 5.84
C GLY A 44 -13.06 -9.48 5.49
N ASP A 45 -13.29 -9.60 4.20
CA ASP A 45 -14.55 -10.02 3.63
C ASP A 45 -14.27 -11.06 2.55
N ASP A 46 -14.52 -12.32 2.87
CA ASP A 46 -14.30 -13.43 1.93
C ASP A 46 -15.32 -13.44 0.79
N SER A 47 -16.44 -12.71 0.94
CA SER A 47 -17.49 -12.60 -0.07
C SER A 47 -17.23 -11.48 -1.09
N ILE A 48 -16.19 -10.66 -0.89
CA ILE A 48 -15.93 -9.51 -1.76
C ILE A 48 -15.63 -9.94 -3.20
N ASP A 49 -16.47 -9.53 -4.14
CA ASP A 49 -16.13 -9.62 -5.57
C ASP A 49 -15.21 -8.44 -5.92
N ILE A 50 -13.91 -8.71 -5.97
CA ILE A 50 -12.94 -7.65 -6.24
C ILE A 50 -13.00 -7.14 -7.68
N GLU A 51 -13.44 -7.96 -8.64
CA GLU A 51 -13.57 -7.53 -10.03
C GLU A 51 -14.74 -6.56 -10.18
N GLU A 52 -15.87 -6.86 -9.53
CA GLU A 52 -17.00 -5.94 -9.44
C GLU A 52 -16.58 -4.61 -8.79
N ARG A 53 -15.88 -4.66 -7.64
CA ARG A 53 -15.41 -3.44 -6.96
C ARG A 53 -14.48 -2.59 -7.82
N ILE A 54 -13.58 -3.23 -8.59
CA ILE A 54 -12.70 -2.54 -9.53
C ILE A 54 -13.52 -1.86 -10.62
N ASN A 55 -14.51 -2.55 -11.19
CA ASN A 55 -15.31 -2.02 -12.29
C ASN A 55 -16.27 -0.91 -11.87
N ALA A 56 -16.86 -1.01 -10.68
CA ALA A 56 -17.84 -0.05 -10.17
C ALA A 56 -17.20 1.17 -9.48
N GLY A 57 -16.04 1.01 -8.84
CA GLY A 57 -15.44 2.05 -8.00
C GLY A 57 -14.24 2.75 -8.65
N LYS A 58 -14.37 4.05 -8.96
CA LYS A 58 -13.28 4.86 -9.54
C LYS A 58 -12.01 4.85 -8.69
N ASP A 59 -12.14 5.03 -7.37
CA ASP A 59 -11.01 4.99 -6.43
C ASP A 59 -10.31 3.62 -6.41
N THR A 60 -11.09 2.55 -6.44
CA THR A 60 -10.59 1.17 -6.45
C THR A 60 -9.87 0.88 -7.76
N MET A 61 -10.44 1.29 -8.90
CA MET A 61 -9.80 1.19 -10.22
C MET A 61 -8.47 1.95 -10.24
N MET A 62 -8.42 3.20 -9.79
CA MET A 62 -7.18 3.99 -9.77
C MET A 62 -6.09 3.30 -8.92
N THR A 63 -6.47 2.81 -7.74
CA THR A 63 -5.55 2.09 -6.84
C THR A 63 -5.05 0.79 -7.49
N TYR A 64 -5.94 0.02 -8.11
CA TYR A 64 -5.62 -1.22 -8.82
C TYR A 64 -4.63 -1.00 -9.99
N LEU A 65 -4.87 0.04 -10.79
CA LEU A 65 -3.98 0.38 -11.91
C LEU A 65 -2.60 0.81 -11.41
N GLY A 66 -2.54 1.56 -10.29
CA GLY A 66 -1.30 1.88 -9.60
C GLY A 66 -0.54 0.63 -9.16
N TYR A 67 -1.19 -0.28 -8.44
CA TYR A 67 -0.58 -1.56 -8.02
C TYR A 67 -0.06 -2.37 -9.20
N ARG A 68 -0.84 -2.50 -10.28
CA ARG A 68 -0.38 -3.24 -11.47
C ARG A 68 0.86 -2.62 -12.10
N ARG A 69 0.98 -1.29 -12.09
CA ARG A 69 2.15 -0.60 -12.66
C ARG A 69 3.39 -0.86 -11.82
N PHE A 70 3.31 -0.66 -10.50
CA PHE A 70 4.48 -0.79 -9.60
C PHE A 70 4.91 -2.24 -9.38
N LEU A 71 3.95 -3.17 -9.22
CA LEU A 71 4.27 -4.59 -9.02
C LEU A 71 5.03 -5.22 -10.20
N VAL A 72 4.85 -4.69 -11.43
CA VAL A 72 5.61 -5.17 -12.59
C VAL A 72 7.11 -4.92 -12.40
N SER A 73 7.52 -3.76 -11.90
CA SER A 73 8.92 -3.46 -11.64
C SER A 73 9.42 -4.13 -10.36
N ASP A 74 8.63 -4.09 -9.27
CA ASP A 74 9.04 -4.58 -7.96
C ASP A 74 9.36 -6.08 -7.98
N LEU A 75 8.53 -6.85 -8.68
CA LEU A 75 8.65 -8.31 -8.71
C LEU A 75 9.63 -8.81 -9.78
N LYS A 76 10.16 -7.94 -10.65
CA LYS A 76 10.96 -8.35 -11.81
C LYS A 76 12.20 -9.15 -11.39
N TYR A 77 12.83 -8.77 -10.30
CA TYR A 77 14.06 -9.41 -9.80
C TYR A 77 13.79 -10.55 -8.81
N VAL A 78 12.61 -10.55 -8.18
CA VAL A 78 12.17 -11.63 -7.28
C VAL A 78 11.63 -12.82 -8.08
N PHE A 79 10.89 -12.55 -9.14
CA PHE A 79 10.28 -13.54 -10.02
C PHE A 79 10.68 -13.26 -11.49
N PRO A 80 11.96 -13.45 -11.85
CA PRO A 80 12.45 -13.18 -13.19
C PRO A 80 11.73 -14.04 -14.23
N LEU A 81 11.75 -13.58 -15.48
CA LEU A 81 11.24 -14.39 -16.59
C LEU A 81 12.07 -15.66 -16.72
N SER A 82 11.40 -16.75 -17.09
CA SER A 82 12.01 -18.06 -17.31
C SER A 82 11.27 -18.77 -18.43
N GLU A 83 11.77 -19.92 -18.88
CA GLU A 83 11.07 -20.78 -19.83
C GLU A 83 9.66 -21.14 -19.36
N THR A 84 9.48 -21.30 -18.05
CA THR A 84 8.20 -21.60 -17.39
C THR A 84 7.38 -20.36 -17.00
N ARG A 85 7.93 -19.14 -17.16
CA ARG A 85 7.29 -17.87 -16.81
C ARG A 85 7.45 -16.85 -17.93
N SER A 86 6.54 -16.91 -18.90
CA SER A 86 6.47 -15.95 -20.00
C SER A 86 6.05 -14.55 -19.52
N LYS A 87 6.27 -13.54 -20.36
CA LYS A 87 5.82 -12.16 -20.11
C LYS A 87 4.31 -12.07 -19.85
N ASN A 88 3.50 -12.85 -20.56
CA ASN A 88 2.04 -12.86 -20.40
C ASN A 88 1.63 -13.54 -19.09
N ALA A 89 2.25 -14.67 -18.74
CA ALA A 89 2.03 -15.34 -17.47
C ALA A 89 2.42 -14.42 -16.29
N TYR A 90 3.55 -13.73 -16.39
CA TYR A 90 3.98 -12.73 -15.40
C TYR A 90 2.95 -11.62 -15.20
N LYS A 91 2.47 -10.99 -16.29
CA LYS A 91 1.44 -9.94 -16.21
C LYS A 91 0.12 -10.45 -15.60
N LYS A 92 -0.27 -11.70 -15.88
CA LYS A 92 -1.43 -12.34 -15.26
C LYS A 92 -1.25 -12.50 -13.75
N ASN A 93 -0.08 -12.96 -13.31
CA ASN A 93 0.23 -13.11 -11.89
C ASN A 93 0.29 -11.75 -11.16
N VAL A 94 0.80 -10.70 -11.82
CA VAL A 94 0.75 -9.34 -11.27
C VAL A 94 -0.69 -8.83 -11.13
N LYS A 95 -1.57 -9.10 -12.11
CA LYS A 95 -3.01 -8.78 -11.98
C LYS A 95 -3.59 -9.46 -10.74
N PHE A 96 -3.35 -10.75 -10.58
CA PHE A 96 -3.83 -11.52 -9.43
C PHE A 96 -3.33 -10.93 -8.11
N LEU A 97 -2.02 -10.65 -8.00
CA LEU A 97 -1.48 -10.07 -6.78
C LEU A 97 -2.04 -8.68 -6.48
N ALA A 98 -2.27 -7.84 -7.49
CA ALA A 98 -2.88 -6.53 -7.32
C ALA A 98 -4.32 -6.63 -6.77
N GLN A 99 -5.09 -7.64 -7.22
CA GLN A 99 -6.41 -7.94 -6.67
C GLN A 99 -6.32 -8.36 -5.19
N GLU A 100 -5.38 -9.24 -4.85
CA GLU A 100 -5.15 -9.65 -3.45
C GLU A 100 -4.63 -8.50 -2.57
N MET A 101 -3.88 -7.54 -3.13
CA MET A 101 -3.52 -6.31 -2.43
C MET A 101 -4.73 -5.43 -2.14
N LEU A 102 -5.68 -5.31 -3.07
CA LEU A 102 -6.92 -4.57 -2.82
C LEU A 102 -7.78 -5.23 -1.73
N ARG A 103 -7.94 -6.56 -1.75
CA ARG A 103 -8.67 -7.29 -0.69
C ARG A 103 -8.11 -6.98 0.69
N ARG A 104 -6.78 -7.06 0.83
CA ARG A 104 -6.07 -6.68 2.07
C ARG A 104 -6.22 -5.19 2.37
N GLY A 105 -6.23 -4.34 1.35
CA GLY A 105 -6.46 -2.91 1.47
C GLY A 105 -7.84 -2.56 2.03
N TYR A 106 -8.89 -3.30 1.64
CA TYR A 106 -10.24 -3.17 2.20
C TYR A 106 -10.26 -3.57 3.68
N ALA A 107 -9.65 -4.70 4.05
CA ALA A 107 -9.54 -5.11 5.44
C ALA A 107 -8.79 -4.07 6.29
N PHE A 108 -7.65 -3.59 5.79
CA PHE A 108 -6.86 -2.56 6.46
C PHE A 108 -7.65 -1.25 6.60
N ALA A 109 -8.38 -0.83 5.56
CA ALA A 109 -9.24 0.34 5.62
C ALA A 109 -10.34 0.21 6.67
N GLY A 110 -10.95 -0.97 6.79
CA GLY A 110 -11.94 -1.28 7.82
C GLY A 110 -11.36 -1.18 9.22
N ALA A 111 -10.17 -1.74 9.44
CA ALA A 111 -9.47 -1.67 10.72
C ALA A 111 -9.10 -0.23 11.11
N VAL A 112 -8.56 0.55 10.17
CA VAL A 112 -8.26 1.98 10.38
C VAL A 112 -9.52 2.77 10.73
N LYS A 113 -10.64 2.53 10.03
CA LYS A 113 -11.91 3.19 10.33
C LYS A 113 -12.44 2.84 11.72
N ALA A 114 -12.28 1.58 12.15
CA ALA A 114 -12.69 1.14 13.47
C ALA A 114 -11.81 1.76 14.59
N ALA A 115 -10.50 1.83 14.38
CA ALA A 115 -9.56 2.40 15.36
C ALA A 115 -9.62 3.94 15.44
N PHE A 116 -9.88 4.62 14.33
CA PHE A 116 -9.84 6.07 14.22
C PHE A 116 -11.11 6.65 13.57
N PRO A 117 -12.30 6.43 14.15
CA PRO A 117 -13.58 6.76 13.51
C PRO A 117 -13.78 8.26 13.25
N ASN A 118 -13.12 9.11 14.04
CA ASN A 118 -13.29 10.57 14.02
C ASN A 118 -12.09 11.32 13.39
N HIS A 119 -11.28 10.64 12.58
CA HIS A 119 -10.10 11.24 11.93
C HIS A 119 -10.31 11.45 10.43
N LEU A 120 -9.67 12.50 9.89
CA LEU A 120 -9.62 12.69 8.44
C LEU A 120 -8.76 11.59 7.80
N ARG A 121 -9.32 10.91 6.82
CA ARG A 121 -8.62 9.83 6.11
C ARG A 121 -7.77 10.39 4.97
N LEU A 122 -6.47 10.54 5.22
CA LEU A 122 -5.50 10.89 4.18
C LEU A 122 -5.09 9.65 3.37
N SER A 123 -4.69 9.85 2.12
CA SER A 123 -4.20 8.79 1.24
C SER A 123 -3.08 9.27 0.33
N ILE A 124 -2.07 8.42 0.15
CA ILE A 124 -0.99 8.59 -0.83
C ILE A 124 -1.38 8.13 -2.25
N HIS A 125 -2.60 7.63 -2.43
CA HIS A 125 -3.13 7.30 -3.74
C HIS A 125 -4.10 8.39 -4.20
N HIS A 126 -4.22 8.57 -5.51
CA HIS A 126 -5.31 9.35 -6.10
C HIS A 126 -6.68 8.86 -5.62
N SER A 127 -7.58 9.82 -5.44
CA SER A 127 -8.91 9.65 -4.88
C SER A 127 -9.85 10.66 -5.52
N THR A 128 -11.11 10.29 -5.65
CA THR A 128 -12.24 11.17 -5.98
C THR A 128 -12.57 12.14 -4.84
N GLY A 129 -12.05 11.88 -3.63
CA GLY A 129 -12.28 12.72 -2.44
C GLY A 129 -13.48 12.29 -1.60
N GLU A 130 -14.27 11.30 -2.05
CA GLU A 130 -15.52 10.90 -1.38
C GLU A 130 -15.26 10.27 0.01
N HIS A 131 -14.21 9.44 0.14
CA HIS A 131 -13.93 8.69 1.37
C HIS A 131 -12.51 8.87 1.92
N LYS A 132 -11.63 9.50 1.13
CA LYS A 132 -10.23 9.76 1.50
C LYS A 132 -9.70 10.96 0.72
N VAL A 133 -8.87 11.78 1.36
CA VAL A 133 -8.22 12.95 0.75
C VAL A 133 -6.82 12.58 0.30
N SER A 134 -6.54 12.78 -0.98
CA SER A 134 -5.21 12.51 -1.54
C SER A 134 -4.19 13.55 -1.09
N ILE A 135 -3.02 13.11 -0.63
CA ILE A 135 -1.87 13.97 -0.30
C ILE A 135 -0.60 13.49 -1.02
N SER A 136 0.20 14.42 -1.56
CA SER A 136 1.55 14.12 -2.02
C SER A 136 2.52 14.37 -0.88
N LEU A 137 3.40 13.41 -0.60
CA LEU A 137 4.38 13.52 0.48
C LEU A 137 5.69 14.17 0.03
N LEU A 138 5.93 14.19 -1.28
CA LEU A 138 7.17 14.67 -1.88
C LEU A 138 6.86 15.65 -3.01
N ASN A 139 7.78 16.57 -3.25
CA ASN A 139 7.76 17.36 -4.46
C ASN A 139 8.05 16.45 -5.67
N THR A 140 7.15 16.40 -6.64
CA THR A 140 7.26 15.47 -7.77
C THR A 140 6.47 15.96 -8.98
N ASN A 141 6.98 15.66 -10.17
CA ASN A 141 6.36 16.02 -11.45
C ASN A 141 5.64 14.83 -12.11
N THR A 142 5.70 13.64 -11.49
CA THR A 142 5.19 12.38 -12.07
C THR A 142 3.80 11.99 -11.55
N GLY A 143 3.15 12.87 -10.77
CA GLY A 143 1.90 12.58 -10.06
C GLY A 143 2.15 12.09 -8.63
N PHE A 144 1.26 11.30 -8.04
CA PHE A 144 1.46 10.82 -6.66
C PHE A 144 2.53 9.74 -6.60
N THR A 145 3.72 10.11 -6.11
CA THR A 145 4.80 9.18 -5.77
C THR A 145 4.86 8.97 -4.26
N THR A 146 5.42 7.83 -3.87
CA THR A 146 5.65 7.49 -2.47
C THR A 146 7.15 7.38 -2.20
N PRO A 147 7.64 7.84 -1.03
CA PRO A 147 9.07 7.83 -0.72
C PRO A 147 9.77 6.47 -0.87
N TRP A 148 9.05 5.37 -0.66
CA TRP A 148 9.60 4.01 -0.75
C TRP A 148 9.62 3.40 -2.16
N HIS A 149 9.11 4.10 -3.18
CA HIS A 149 9.19 3.66 -4.59
C HIS A 149 9.97 4.65 -5.47
N CYS A 150 10.58 5.67 -4.90
CA CYS A 150 11.23 6.75 -5.63
C CYS A 150 12.56 7.14 -4.98
N SER A 151 13.38 7.87 -5.73
CA SER A 151 14.57 8.55 -5.24
C SER A 151 14.28 10.05 -5.11
N VAL A 152 15.09 10.75 -4.32
CA VAL A 152 15.07 12.21 -4.19
C VAL A 152 16.41 12.73 -4.71
N ALA A 153 16.37 13.72 -5.61
CA ALA A 153 17.56 14.33 -6.21
C ALA A 153 17.54 15.85 -6.02
N LEU A 154 18.72 16.43 -5.78
CA LEU A 154 18.94 17.87 -5.87
C LEU A 154 19.26 18.20 -7.32
N MET A 155 18.33 18.92 -7.96
CA MET A 155 18.42 19.30 -9.37
C MET A 155 19.42 20.46 -9.55
N ALA A 156 19.90 20.65 -10.79
CA ALA A 156 20.87 21.71 -11.11
C ALA A 156 20.34 23.13 -10.83
N ASN A 157 19.01 23.32 -10.82
CA ASN A 157 18.35 24.57 -10.45
C ASN A 157 18.19 24.75 -8.92
N GLY A 158 18.68 23.82 -8.11
CA GLY A 158 18.60 23.86 -6.65
C GLY A 158 17.31 23.26 -6.06
N GLU A 159 16.38 22.78 -6.88
CA GLU A 159 15.15 22.16 -6.39
C GLU A 159 15.36 20.71 -5.96
N TRP A 160 14.72 20.29 -4.88
CA TRP A 160 14.61 18.88 -4.51
C TRP A 160 13.39 18.27 -5.19
N LEU A 161 13.61 17.25 -6.01
CA LEU A 161 12.56 16.54 -6.73
C LEU A 161 12.60 15.04 -6.42
N SER A 162 11.42 14.42 -6.41
CA SER A 162 11.29 12.97 -6.33
C SER A 162 10.72 12.37 -7.61
N ALA A 163 11.31 11.25 -8.02
CA ALA A 163 10.90 10.47 -9.19
C ALA A 163 11.39 9.01 -9.04
N PRO A 164 10.82 8.06 -9.81
CA PRO A 164 11.41 6.73 -9.97
C PRO A 164 12.91 6.83 -10.27
N LYS A 165 13.71 5.89 -9.72
CA LYS A 165 15.18 5.91 -9.90
C LYS A 165 15.61 5.98 -11.37
N GLY A 166 14.86 5.38 -12.28
CA GLY A 166 15.19 5.39 -13.71
C GLY A 166 14.98 6.73 -14.42
N ASP A 167 14.38 7.71 -13.74
CA ASP A 167 14.10 9.04 -14.28
C ASP A 167 15.18 10.08 -13.89
N PHE A 168 16.18 9.67 -13.11
CA PHE A 168 17.40 10.43 -12.79
C PHE A 168 18.63 9.72 -13.37
#